data_AF-A0A9R0KBZ4-F1
#
_entry.id   AF-A0A9R0KBZ4-F1
#
_cell.length_a   1.000
_cell.length_b   1.000
_cell.length_c   1.000
_cell.angle_alpha   90.00
_cell.angle_beta   90.00
_cell.angle_gamma   90.00
#
_symmetry.space_group_name_H-M   'P 1'
#
loop_
_entity.id
_entity.type
_entity.pdbx_description
1 polymer ?
#
loop_
_entity_poly.entity_id
_entity_poly.type
_entity_poly.pdbx_seq_one_letter_code
_entity_poly.pdbx_strand_id
1 'polypeptide(L)'
;MSIALPTREIVKCRTLYRNCPIMLEEIEFVADLIAFDLSGFDVILGMNWLTKHEASINFLRQSVTLTTPNGDRISFQKLGRKPTIQIVSALRAHKMIKSGFTSYICSVVDLNTPEPSITDIPIVCEYPDVFPEEIPDIPPPRELAFNIELIPGSTPISKAPYRMAPADLQELKKQLDELLEKGYLRPSVSP
;
A
#
# COMPACT_ATOMS: atom_id res chain seq x y z
N MET A 1 -20.42 25.77 26.74
CA MET A 1 -19.38 25.87 27.79
C MET A 1 -18.17 26.60 27.22
N SER A 2 -17.39 27.31 28.03
CA SER A 2 -16.17 27.99 27.57
C SER A 2 -14.97 27.40 28.29
N ILE A 3 -13.91 27.07 27.56
CA ILE A 3 -12.66 26.56 28.11
C ILE A 3 -11.52 27.52 27.80
N ALA A 4 -10.59 27.68 28.75
CA ALA A 4 -9.35 28.41 28.52
C ALA A 4 -8.26 27.41 28.12
N LEU A 5 -7.65 27.62 26.96
CA LEU A 5 -6.51 26.84 26.50
C LEU A 5 -5.21 27.34 27.17
N PRO A 6 -4.14 26.52 27.19
CA PRO A 6 -2.81 26.98 27.63
C PRO A 6 -2.28 28.18 26.85
N THR A 7 -2.75 28.38 25.61
CA THR A 7 -2.49 29.56 24.77
C THR A 7 -3.17 30.85 25.25
N ARG A 8 -3.99 30.78 26.32
CA ARG A 8 -4.88 31.82 26.85
C ARG A 8 -6.09 32.17 25.97
N GLU A 9 -6.29 31.43 24.89
CA GLU A 9 -7.49 31.55 24.08
C GLU A 9 -8.68 30.92 24.79
N ILE A 10 -9.85 31.55 24.63
CA ILE A 10 -11.11 31.02 25.16
C ILE A 10 -11.90 30.42 24.00
N VAL A 11 -12.07 29.10 24.03
CA VAL A 11 -12.84 28.37 23.02
C VAL A 11 -14.24 28.09 23.58
N LYS A 12 -15.26 28.43 22.77
CA LYS A 12 -16.65 28.07 23.07
C LYS A 12 -16.92 26.67 22.54
N CYS A 13 -17.16 25.73 23.44
CA CYS A 13 -17.48 24.35 23.12
C CYS A 13 -18.97 24.10 23.32
N ARG A 14 -19.56 23.25 22.47
CA ARG A 14 -20.98 22.89 22.53
C ARG A 14 -21.22 21.47 23.05
N THR A 15 -20.23 20.59 22.94
CA THR A 15 -20.38 19.17 23.21
C THR A 15 -19.49 18.72 24.37
N LEU A 16 -20.09 17.98 25.29
CA LEU A 16 -19.43 17.31 26.41
C LEU A 16 -19.77 15.83 26.34
N TYR A 17 -18.76 14.98 26.26
CA TYR A 17 -18.86 13.54 26.41
C TYR A 17 -18.47 13.17 27.83
N ARG A 18 -19.31 12.41 28.54
CA ARG A 18 -19.06 12.02 29.93
C ARG A 18 -18.58 10.59 30.03
N ASN A 19 -17.73 10.32 31.02
CA ASN A 19 -17.20 8.98 31.33
C ASN A 19 -16.59 8.27 30.10
N CYS A 20 -15.85 9.00 29.26
CA CYS A 20 -15.14 8.40 28.14
C CYS A 20 -14.03 7.49 28.67
N PRO A 21 -13.97 6.23 28.21
CA PRO A 21 -12.90 5.31 28.60
C PRO A 21 -11.59 5.73 27.93
N ILE A 22 -10.52 5.75 28.72
CA ILE A 22 -9.15 6.03 28.30
C ILE A 22 -8.31 4.82 28.71
N MET A 23 -7.94 4.01 27.73
CA MET A 23 -7.07 2.86 27.94
C MET A 23 -5.61 3.31 27.97
N LEU A 24 -4.94 3.06 29.09
CA LEU A 24 -3.49 3.19 29.20
C LEU A 24 -2.92 1.80 29.54
N GLU A 25 -2.24 1.19 28.56
CA GLU A 25 -1.92 -0.25 28.57
C GLU A 25 -3.20 -1.10 28.73
N GLU A 26 -3.30 -1.92 29.78
CA GLU A 26 -4.45 -2.78 30.05
C GLU A 26 -5.40 -2.19 31.11
N ILE A 27 -5.21 -0.91 31.46
CA ILE A 27 -5.93 -0.26 32.55
C ILE A 27 -6.86 0.82 31.98
N GLU A 28 -8.13 0.72 32.33
CA GLU A 28 -9.16 1.67 31.94
C GLU A 28 -9.25 2.83 32.95
N PHE A 29 -9.13 4.05 32.43
CA PHE A 29 -9.42 5.29 33.15
C PHE A 29 -10.66 5.94 32.55
N VAL A 30 -11.33 6.83 33.31
CA VAL A 30 -12.50 7.56 32.81
C VAL A 30 -12.27 9.07 32.85
N ALA A 31 -12.67 9.77 31.79
CA ALA A 31 -12.60 11.21 31.69
C ALA A 31 -13.86 11.82 31.05
N ASP A 32 -14.23 13.01 31.50
CA ASP A 32 -15.20 13.84 30.78
C ASP A 32 -14.45 14.67 29.73
N LEU A 33 -14.80 14.50 28.46
CA LEU A 33 -14.13 15.12 27.31
C LEU A 33 -14.98 16.22 26.68
N ILE A 34 -14.36 17.35 26.39
CA ILE A 34 -15.00 18.51 25.76
C ILE A 34 -14.52 18.58 24.32
N ALA A 35 -15.44 18.55 23.36
CA ALA A 35 -15.08 18.51 21.94
C ALA A 35 -14.93 19.92 21.35
N PHE A 36 -13.81 20.14 20.66
CA PHE A 36 -13.49 21.32 19.87
C PHE A 36 -12.34 21.00 18.90
N ASP A 37 -12.13 21.87 17.91
CA ASP A 37 -11.05 21.69 16.93
C ASP A 37 -9.69 21.86 17.61
N LEU A 38 -8.96 20.75 17.76
CA LEU A 38 -7.64 20.70 18.37
C LEU A 38 -6.60 20.33 17.31
N SER A 39 -5.59 21.18 17.12
CA SER A 39 -4.50 20.91 16.18
C SER A 39 -3.33 20.19 16.88
N GLY A 40 -2.90 19.07 16.31
CA GLY A 40 -1.66 18.38 16.70
C GLY A 40 -1.78 17.36 17.84
N PHE A 41 -2.96 17.24 18.46
CA PHE A 41 -3.26 16.24 19.49
C PHE A 41 -4.72 15.80 19.35
N ASP A 42 -5.01 14.54 19.71
CA ASP A 42 -6.37 14.02 19.70
C ASP A 42 -7.13 14.35 21.00
N VAL A 43 -6.45 14.25 22.15
CA VAL A 43 -7.02 14.48 23.49
C VAL A 43 -5.97 15.15 24.38
N ILE A 44 -6.40 16.13 25.17
CA ILE A 44 -5.60 16.73 26.25
C ILE A 44 -6.25 16.43 27.59
N LEU A 45 -5.52 15.72 28.44
CA LEU A 45 -5.94 15.46 29.82
C LEU A 45 -5.51 16.62 30.72
N GLY A 46 -6.51 17.38 31.15
CA GLY A 46 -6.31 18.57 31.96
C GLY A 46 -5.95 18.26 33.42
N MET A 47 -5.70 19.33 34.17
CA MET A 47 -5.33 19.26 35.58
C MET A 47 -6.38 18.56 36.45
N ASN A 48 -7.67 18.70 36.14
CA ASN A 48 -8.74 18.01 36.86
C ASN A 48 -8.58 16.48 36.83
N TRP A 49 -8.28 15.93 35.66
CA TRP A 49 -8.06 14.49 35.48
C TRP A 49 -6.74 14.04 36.10
N LEU A 50 -5.67 14.83 35.89
CA LEU A 50 -4.34 14.54 36.46
C LEU A 50 -4.36 14.55 37.99
N THR A 51 -5.04 15.51 38.62
CA THR A 51 -5.18 15.56 40.09
C THR A 51 -6.00 14.39 40.62
N LYS A 52 -7.07 13.99 39.92
CA LYS A 52 -7.89 12.82 40.29
C LYS A 52 -7.08 11.53 40.37
N HIS A 53 -6.10 11.38 39.49
CA HIS A 53 -5.22 10.20 39.43
C HIS A 53 -3.83 10.45 40.04
N GLU A 54 -3.70 11.46 40.91
CA GLU A 54 -2.47 11.81 41.63
C GLU A 54 -1.20 11.81 40.74
N ALA A 55 -1.35 12.39 39.55
CA ALA A 55 -0.33 12.35 38.52
C ALA A 55 0.97 13.02 39.00
N SER A 56 2.08 12.30 38.89
CA SER A 56 3.43 12.80 39.20
C SER A 56 4.31 12.73 37.97
N ILE A 57 4.80 13.89 37.53
CA ILE A 57 5.64 14.00 36.33
C ILE A 57 7.11 14.05 36.75
N ASN A 58 7.89 13.08 36.30
CA ASN A 58 9.33 13.06 36.44
C ASN A 58 9.98 13.57 35.16
N PHE A 59 10.41 14.84 35.15
CA PHE A 59 11.03 15.48 33.98
C PHE A 59 12.35 14.82 33.58
N LEU A 60 13.17 14.40 34.56
CA LEU A 60 14.46 13.78 34.31
C LEU A 60 14.30 12.44 33.58
N ARG A 61 13.38 11.61 34.05
CA ARG A 61 13.08 10.30 33.45
C ARG A 61 12.10 10.37 32.28
N GLN A 62 11.54 11.55 32.02
CA GLN A 62 10.44 11.77 31.07
C GLN A 62 9.31 10.76 31.31
N SER A 63 8.91 10.59 32.58
CA SER A 63 7.86 9.64 32.96
C SER A 63 6.71 10.33 33.68
N VAL A 64 5.52 9.73 33.59
CA VAL A 64 4.32 10.15 34.31
C VAL A 64 3.84 8.95 35.13
N THR A 65 3.77 9.12 36.45
CA THR A 65 3.18 8.15 37.37
C THR A 65 1.74 8.53 37.65
N LEU A 66 0.82 7.58 37.56
CA LEU A 66 -0.61 7.73 37.84
C LEU A 66 -1.07 6.70 38.87
N THR A 67 -2.09 7.05 39.64
CA THR A 67 -2.80 6.12 40.53
C THR A 67 -4.03 5.56 39.82
N THR A 68 -4.10 4.23 39.70
CA THR A 68 -5.18 3.50 39.05
C THR A 68 -6.48 3.59 39.86
N PRO A 69 -7.65 3.29 39.27
CA PRO A 69 -8.90 3.16 40.02
C PRO A 69 -8.84 2.14 41.17
N ASN A 70 -7.94 1.14 41.06
CA ASN A 70 -7.74 0.10 42.08
C ASN A 70 -6.78 0.54 43.21
N GLY A 71 -6.17 1.73 43.10
CA GLY A 71 -5.24 2.28 44.09
C GLY A 71 -3.77 1.98 43.83
N ASP A 72 -3.44 1.21 42.79
CA ASP A 72 -2.06 0.91 42.41
C ASP A 72 -1.39 2.11 41.72
N ARG A 73 -0.06 2.23 41.81
CA ARG A 73 0.69 3.26 41.09
C ARG A 73 1.38 2.67 39.87
N ILE A 74 1.07 3.20 38.71
CA ILE A 74 1.69 2.81 37.43
C ILE A 74 2.52 3.97 36.90
N SER A 75 3.65 3.67 36.27
CA SER A 75 4.58 4.68 35.76
C SER A 75 4.83 4.49 34.27
N PHE A 76 4.34 5.43 33.48
CA PHE A 76 4.59 5.47 32.05
C PHE A 76 5.84 6.28 31.80
N GLN A 77 6.91 5.61 31.41
CA GLN A 77 8.08 6.31 30.91
C GLN A 77 7.87 6.58 29.43
N LYS A 78 8.27 7.77 28.95
CA LYS A 78 8.44 8.00 27.52
C LYS A 78 9.36 6.91 27.02
N LEU A 79 8.77 5.93 26.33
CA LEU A 79 9.54 4.92 25.64
C LEU A 79 10.39 5.72 24.65
N GLY A 80 11.69 5.80 24.91
CA GLY A 80 12.64 6.23 23.91
C GLY A 80 12.55 5.21 22.79
N ARG A 81 11.54 5.34 21.92
CA ARG A 81 11.52 4.64 20.65
C ARG A 81 12.75 5.17 19.94
N LYS A 82 13.86 4.44 20.06
CA LYS A 82 14.72 4.23 18.90
C LYS A 82 14.01 3.14 18.12
N PRO A 83 13.07 3.46 17.22
CA PRO A 83 12.87 2.50 16.16
C PRO A 83 14.24 2.42 15.48
N THR A 84 14.81 1.22 15.38
CA THR A 84 16.05 0.99 14.64
C THR A 84 15.92 1.49 13.20
N ILE A 85 14.67 1.64 12.74
CA ILE A 85 14.26 2.18 11.46
C ILE A 85 13.64 3.57 11.68
N GLN A 86 14.32 4.62 11.26
CA GLN A 86 13.74 5.96 11.22
C GLN A 86 12.90 6.11 9.95
N ILE A 87 11.59 6.27 10.12
CA ILE A 87 10.72 6.62 9.00
C ILE A 87 10.99 8.09 8.64
N VAL A 88 11.34 8.34 7.39
CA VAL A 88 11.57 9.68 6.84
C VAL A 88 10.57 9.95 5.73
N SER A 89 10.25 11.22 5.50
CA SER A 89 9.41 11.60 4.36
C SER A 89 10.13 11.34 3.03
N ALA A 90 9.38 11.15 1.96
CA ALA A 90 9.92 10.96 0.61
C ALA A 90 10.89 12.09 0.20
N LEU A 91 10.57 13.35 0.58
CA LEU A 91 11.44 14.51 0.33
C LEU A 91 12.78 14.41 1.06
N ARG A 92 12.78 13.93 2.31
CA ARG A 92 14.00 13.73 3.09
C ARG A 92 14.81 12.56 2.55
N ALA A 93 14.16 11.44 2.22
CA ALA A 93 14.81 10.30 1.58
C ALA A 93 15.49 10.71 0.28
N HIS A 94 14.80 11.46 -0.58
CA HIS A 94 15.36 11.98 -1.82
C HIS A 94 16.55 12.92 -1.59
N LYS A 95 16.48 13.81 -0.60
CA LYS A 95 17.62 14.67 -0.21
C LYS A 95 18.82 13.85 0.27
N MET A 96 18.58 12.80 1.06
CA MET A 96 19.63 11.90 1.57
C MET A 96 20.31 11.14 0.44
N ILE A 97 19.53 10.58 -0.49
CA ILE A 97 20.05 9.91 -1.70
C ILE A 97 20.92 10.88 -2.51
N LYS A 98 20.43 12.11 -2.75
CA LYS A 98 21.20 13.15 -3.45
C LYS A 98 22.49 13.56 -2.74
N SER A 99 22.53 13.49 -1.41
CA SER A 99 23.75 13.77 -0.63
C SER A 99 24.74 12.61 -0.59
N GLY A 100 24.52 11.53 -1.35
CA GLY A 100 25.48 10.43 -1.51
C GLY A 100 25.32 9.29 -0.51
N PHE A 101 24.18 9.21 0.20
CA PHE A 101 23.90 8.06 1.05
C PHE A 101 23.52 6.84 0.20
N THR A 102 24.06 5.67 0.54
CA THR A 102 23.68 4.39 -0.08
C THR A 102 22.21 4.08 0.24
N SER A 103 21.44 3.75 -0.78
CA SER A 103 20.03 3.40 -0.64
C SER A 103 19.75 2.03 -1.25
N TYR A 104 18.77 1.34 -0.68
CA TYR A 104 18.30 0.04 -1.12
C TYR A 104 16.78 0.09 -1.23
N ILE A 105 16.23 -0.57 -2.24
CA ILE A 105 14.80 -0.82 -2.36
C ILE A 105 14.56 -2.25 -1.90
N CYS A 106 13.65 -2.42 -0.95
CA CYS A 106 13.24 -3.73 -0.45
C CYS A 106 11.75 -3.92 -0.78
N SER A 107 11.42 -5.06 -1.39
CA SER A 107 10.04 -5.52 -1.45
C SER A 107 9.73 -6.33 -0.19
N VAL A 108 8.65 -6.00 0.50
CA VAL A 108 8.18 -6.74 1.67
C VAL A 108 6.98 -7.56 1.21
N VAL A 109 7.10 -8.88 1.27
CA VAL A 109 6.03 -9.82 0.93
C VAL A 109 5.64 -10.57 2.19
N ASP A 110 4.35 -10.58 2.52
CA ASP A 110 3.83 -11.44 3.59
C ASP A 110 3.67 -12.86 3.02
N LEU A 111 4.31 -13.84 3.64
CA LEU A 111 4.26 -15.24 3.20
C LEU A 111 3.01 -15.97 3.69
N ASN A 112 2.26 -15.36 4.62
CA ASN A 112 1.02 -15.93 5.15
C ASN A 112 -0.22 -15.43 4.38
N THR A 113 -0.07 -14.38 3.57
CA THR A 113 -1.12 -13.99 2.63
C THR A 113 -1.09 -14.93 1.45
N PRO A 114 -2.24 -15.54 1.06
CA PRO A 114 -2.32 -16.26 -0.20
C PRO A 114 -1.87 -15.32 -1.34
N GLU A 115 -1.20 -15.87 -2.35
CA GLU A 115 -0.80 -15.08 -3.50
C GLU A 115 -2.04 -14.37 -4.07
N PRO A 116 -1.97 -13.05 -4.29
CA PRO A 116 -3.09 -12.32 -4.85
C PRO A 116 -3.42 -12.91 -6.21
N SER A 117 -4.66 -13.36 -6.35
CA SER A 117 -5.21 -13.81 -7.62
C SER A 117 -5.33 -12.63 -8.58
N ILE A 118 -5.31 -12.89 -9.88
CA ILE A 118 -5.53 -11.84 -10.89
C ILE A 118 -6.90 -11.16 -10.68
N THR A 119 -7.85 -11.87 -10.07
CA THR A 119 -9.18 -11.39 -9.64
C THR A 119 -9.16 -10.45 -8.44
N ASP A 120 -8.03 -10.29 -7.74
CA ASP A 120 -7.87 -9.30 -6.67
C ASP A 120 -7.48 -7.92 -7.21
N ILE A 121 -7.13 -7.82 -8.50
CA ILE A 121 -6.73 -6.56 -9.13
C ILE A 121 -8.00 -5.84 -9.63
N PRO A 122 -8.35 -4.66 -9.09
CA PRO A 122 -9.62 -3.99 -9.41
C PRO A 122 -9.85 -3.75 -10.90
N ILE A 123 -8.80 -3.38 -11.64
CA ILE A 123 -8.90 -3.09 -13.07
C ILE A 123 -9.15 -4.35 -13.92
N VAL A 124 -8.70 -5.52 -13.47
CA VAL A 124 -8.96 -6.79 -14.18
C VAL A 124 -10.43 -7.16 -14.05
N CYS A 125 -10.99 -6.99 -12.85
CA CYS A 125 -12.41 -7.23 -12.58
C CYS A 125 -13.34 -6.23 -13.26
N GLU A 126 -12.86 -5.02 -13.57
CA GLU A 126 -13.62 -4.01 -14.32
C GLU A 126 -13.73 -4.36 -15.82
N TYR A 127 -12.73 -5.05 -16.39
CA TYR A 127 -12.66 -5.39 -17.82
C TYR A 127 -12.42 -6.89 -18.06
N PRO A 128 -13.32 -7.78 -17.62
CA PRO A 128 -13.12 -9.23 -17.77
C PRO A 128 -13.07 -9.69 -19.23
N ASP A 129 -13.66 -8.92 -20.14
CA ASP A 129 -13.63 -9.13 -21.60
C ASP A 129 -12.26 -8.80 -22.23
N VAL A 130 -11.47 -7.93 -21.60
CA VAL A 130 -10.12 -7.55 -22.05
C VAL A 130 -9.05 -8.51 -21.48
N PHE A 131 -9.32 -9.13 -20.34
CA PHE A 131 -8.42 -10.07 -19.66
C PHE A 131 -8.98 -11.51 -19.56
N PRO A 132 -9.38 -12.15 -20.68
CA PRO A 132 -9.83 -13.53 -20.65
C PRO A 132 -8.64 -14.47 -20.40
N GLU A 133 -8.91 -15.64 -19.82
CA GLU A 133 -7.88 -16.68 -19.58
C GLU A 133 -7.22 -17.15 -20.89
N GLU A 134 -8.00 -17.17 -21.98
CA GLU A 134 -7.53 -17.38 -23.33
C GLU A 134 -7.99 -16.22 -24.23
N ILE A 135 -7.08 -15.73 -25.07
CA ILE A 135 -7.38 -14.66 -26.01
C ILE A 135 -8.45 -15.19 -26.99
N PRO A 136 -9.58 -14.47 -27.19
CA PRO A 136 -10.57 -14.85 -28.19
C PRO A 136 -9.93 -14.87 -29.60
N ASP A 137 -10.62 -15.49 -30.56
CA ASP A 137 -10.19 -15.60 -31.96
C ASP A 137 -9.69 -14.26 -32.56
N ILE A 138 -9.16 -14.34 -33.78
CA ILE A 138 -8.65 -13.19 -34.56
C ILE A 138 -9.48 -11.92 -34.30
N PRO A 139 -8.83 -10.78 -33.96
CA PRO A 139 -9.53 -9.56 -33.64
C PRO A 139 -10.50 -9.17 -34.78
N PRO A 140 -11.66 -8.58 -34.44
CA PRO A 140 -12.66 -8.22 -35.43
C PRO A 140 -12.06 -7.31 -36.52
N PRO A 141 -12.63 -7.35 -37.74
CA PRO A 141 -12.14 -6.55 -38.86
C PRO A 141 -12.07 -5.08 -38.45
N ARG A 142 -10.87 -4.51 -38.51
CA ARG A 142 -10.62 -3.09 -38.23
C ARG A 142 -10.78 -2.28 -39.52
N GLU A 143 -11.25 -1.04 -39.41
CA GLU A 143 -11.39 -0.12 -40.55
C GLU A 143 -10.03 0.16 -41.24
N LEU A 144 -8.93 0.03 -40.49
CA LEU A 144 -7.57 0.18 -40.98
C LEU A 144 -6.93 -1.20 -41.25
N ALA A 145 -6.60 -1.47 -42.50
CA ALA A 145 -5.76 -2.60 -42.87
C ALA A 145 -4.29 -2.30 -42.55
N PHE A 146 -3.61 -3.22 -41.87
CA PHE A 146 -2.17 -3.15 -41.68
C PHE A 146 -1.46 -3.55 -42.97
N ASN A 147 -1.00 -2.56 -43.74
CA ASN A 147 -0.23 -2.81 -44.95
C ASN A 147 1.27 -2.78 -44.63
N ILE A 148 2.00 -3.77 -45.11
CA ILE A 148 3.47 -3.77 -45.07
C ILE A 148 3.95 -3.08 -46.34
N GLU A 149 4.43 -1.84 -46.21
CA GLU A 149 5.03 -1.12 -47.33
C GLU A 149 6.42 -1.67 -47.63
N LEU A 150 6.61 -2.17 -48.85
CA LEU A 150 7.88 -2.68 -49.31
C LEU A 150 8.74 -1.55 -49.87
N ILE A 151 10.03 -1.57 -49.56
CA ILE A 151 11.00 -0.69 -50.21
C ILE A 151 11.01 -1.05 -51.71
N PRO A 152 10.91 -0.06 -52.63
CA PRO A 152 10.93 -0.31 -54.06
C PRO A 152 12.16 -1.14 -54.47
N GLY A 153 11.94 -2.20 -55.26
CA GLY A 153 12.98 -3.12 -55.71
C GLY A 153 13.32 -4.26 -54.75
N SER A 154 12.65 -4.36 -53.60
CA SER A 154 12.76 -5.53 -52.73
C SER A 154 12.10 -6.77 -53.34
N THR A 155 12.73 -7.93 -53.17
CA THR A 155 12.22 -9.23 -53.62
C THR A 155 11.91 -10.13 -52.42
N PRO A 156 10.92 -11.04 -52.51
CA PRO A 156 10.66 -12.03 -51.48
C PRO A 156 11.92 -12.84 -51.12
N ILE A 157 12.06 -13.18 -49.83
CA ILE A 157 13.17 -13.99 -49.34
C ILE A 157 12.63 -15.39 -49.07
N SER A 158 13.10 -16.35 -49.87
CA SER A 158 12.86 -17.78 -49.62
C SER A 158 14.09 -18.40 -48.98
N LYS A 159 13.95 -18.89 -47.75
CA LYS A 159 15.01 -19.57 -46.99
C LYS A 159 14.52 -20.93 -46.53
N ALA A 160 15.39 -21.93 -46.63
CA ALA A 160 15.10 -23.25 -46.08
C ALA A 160 14.95 -23.18 -44.55
N PRO A 161 14.00 -23.93 -43.96
CA PRO A 161 13.90 -24.06 -42.50
C PRO A 161 15.19 -24.60 -41.89
N TYR A 162 15.53 -24.14 -40.68
CA TYR A 162 16.67 -24.68 -39.93
C TYR A 162 16.44 -26.15 -39.55
N ARG A 163 17.54 -26.90 -39.44
CA ARG A 163 17.50 -28.28 -38.92
C ARG A 163 17.23 -28.23 -37.42
N MET A 164 16.27 -29.04 -36.99
CA MET A 164 15.84 -29.15 -35.60
C MET A 164 15.96 -30.61 -35.14
N ALA A 165 16.16 -30.83 -33.84
CA ALA A 165 16.18 -32.19 -33.29
C ALA A 165 14.76 -32.80 -33.31
N PRO A 166 14.61 -34.13 -33.19
CA PRO A 166 13.28 -34.76 -33.18
C PRO A 166 12.33 -34.24 -32.09
N ALA A 167 12.84 -33.90 -30.90
CA ALA A 167 12.03 -33.34 -29.82
C ALA A 167 11.52 -31.93 -30.15
N ASP A 168 12.39 -31.08 -30.73
CA ASP A 168 12.03 -29.72 -31.17
C ASP A 168 10.97 -29.76 -32.28
N LEU A 169 11.10 -30.70 -33.23
CA LEU A 169 10.11 -30.88 -34.30
C LEU A 169 8.75 -31.34 -33.77
N GLN A 170 8.72 -32.17 -32.74
CA GLN A 170 7.47 -32.58 -32.09
C GLN A 170 6.78 -31.41 -31.40
N GLU A 171 7.53 -30.59 -30.66
CA GLU A 171 6.98 -29.41 -30.00
C GLU A 171 6.54 -28.34 -31.01
N LEU A 172 7.33 -28.10 -32.05
CA LEU A 172 6.95 -27.18 -33.13
C LEU A 172 5.65 -27.62 -33.81
N LYS A 173 5.52 -28.92 -34.10
CA LYS A 173 4.29 -29.45 -34.71
C LYS A 173 3.09 -29.24 -33.79
N LYS A 174 3.23 -29.54 -32.50
CA LYS A 174 2.17 -29.34 -31.51
C LYS A 174 1.70 -27.88 -31.48
N GLN A 175 2.62 -26.92 -31.45
CA GLN A 175 2.29 -25.50 -31.45
C GLN A 175 1.64 -25.06 -32.77
N LEU A 176 2.11 -25.58 -33.92
CA LEU A 176 1.49 -25.30 -35.22
C LEU A 176 0.05 -25.81 -35.28
N ASP A 177 -0.20 -27.02 -34.79
CA ASP A 177 -1.54 -27.61 -34.75
C ASP A 177 -2.47 -26.78 -33.85
N GLU A 178 -2.02 -26.38 -32.66
CA GLU A 178 -2.76 -25.48 -31.75
C GLU A 178 -3.08 -24.12 -32.40
N LEU A 179 -2.11 -23.50 -33.09
CA LEU A 179 -2.30 -22.21 -33.75
C LEU A 179 -3.19 -22.28 -35.00
N LEU A 180 -3.20 -23.43 -35.69
CA LEU A 180 -4.13 -23.70 -36.79
C LEU A 180 -5.55 -23.90 -36.28
N GLU A 181 -5.73 -24.62 -35.17
CA GLU A 181 -7.03 -24.83 -34.52
C GLU A 181 -7.63 -23.51 -34.02
N LYS A 182 -6.80 -22.64 -33.43
CA LYS A 182 -7.18 -21.27 -33.02
C LYS A 182 -7.36 -20.29 -34.19
N GLY A 183 -7.15 -20.73 -35.44
CA GLY A 183 -7.31 -19.90 -36.63
C GLY A 183 -6.27 -18.79 -36.81
N TYR A 184 -5.26 -18.69 -35.94
CA TYR A 184 -4.21 -17.68 -36.03
C TYR A 184 -3.26 -17.90 -37.22
N LEU A 185 -3.13 -19.16 -37.65
CA LEU A 185 -2.37 -19.53 -38.84
C LEU A 185 -3.29 -20.12 -39.90
N ARG A 186 -2.84 -20.03 -41.15
CA ARG A 186 -3.44 -20.74 -42.28
C ARG A 186 -2.35 -21.21 -43.24
N PRO A 187 -2.55 -22.35 -43.92
CA PRO A 187 -1.68 -22.73 -45.03
C PRO A 187 -1.62 -21.63 -46.08
N SER A 188 -0.44 -21.37 -46.62
CA SER A 188 -0.23 -20.36 -47.65
C SER A 188 0.83 -20.81 -48.65
N VAL A 189 0.79 -20.20 -49.84
CA VAL A 189 1.80 -20.36 -50.88
C VAL A 189 2.42 -18.98 -51.08
N SER A 190 3.55 -18.73 -50.42
CA SER A 190 4.32 -17.49 -50.55
C SER A 190 5.34 -17.62 -51.68
N PRO A 191 5.54 -16.57 -52.52
CA PRO A 191 6.59 -16.52 -53.54
C PRO A 191 8.00 -16.45 -52.93
#